data_AF-A0A820FX65-F1
#
_entry.id   AF-A0A820FX65-F1
#
_cell.length_a   1.000
_cell.length_b   1.000
_cell.length_c   1.000
_cell.angle_alpha   90.00
_cell.angle_beta   90.00
_cell.angle_gamma   90.00
#
_symmetry.space_group_name_H-M   'P 1'
#
loop_
_entity.id
_entity.type
_entity.pdbx_description
1 polymer ?
#
loop_
_entity_poly.entity_id
_entity_poly.type
_entity_poly.pdbx_seq_one_letter_code
_entity_poly.pdbx_strand_id
1 'polypeptide(L)'
;FKEQIPLTRQERSNAAFHAGCKMFSWSCNDNAIKNFLSIEFDNEYTAFLSIKIKQHAEDEWHVLLKRYRLMESSHGEPGSNSHIILDQKQFMFMPRSIYQICFFLQQPSPIWKDFSIDNVKIHNQTSLSKDVRQQKNDHIL
;
A
#
# COMPACT_ATOMS: atom_id res chain seq x y z
N PHE A 1 10.74 -9.25 11.81
CA PHE A 1 9.81 -10.14 11.09
C PHE A 1 8.74 -9.27 10.45
N LYS A 2 8.40 -9.51 9.18
CA LYS A 2 7.36 -8.78 8.44
C LYS A 2 6.12 -9.68 8.41
N GLU A 3 5.02 -9.26 9.01
CA GLU A 3 3.75 -9.98 8.88
C GLU A 3 2.94 -9.42 7.71
N GLN A 4 2.29 -10.30 6.95
CA GLN A 4 1.36 -9.92 5.89
C GLN A 4 -0.05 -9.87 6.48
N ILE A 5 -0.74 -8.76 6.28
CA ILE A 5 -2.12 -8.60 6.74
C ILE A 5 -3.04 -9.21 5.67
N PRO A 6 -3.96 -10.13 6.04
CA PRO A 6 -4.97 -10.60 5.10
C PRO A 6 -5.92 -9.44 4.77
N LEU A 7 -5.80 -8.89 3.57
CA LEU A 7 -6.65 -7.80 3.08
C LEU A 7 -7.69 -8.35 2.10
N THR A 8 -8.97 -8.09 2.33
CA THR A 8 -10.03 -8.45 1.39
C THR A 8 -10.12 -7.41 0.28
N ARG A 9 -9.64 -7.74 -0.94
CA ARG A 9 -9.71 -6.85 -2.12
C ARG A 9 -11.16 -6.56 -2.44
N GLN A 10 -11.59 -5.31 -2.22
CA GLN A 10 -12.86 -4.82 -2.72
C GLN A 10 -12.59 -4.03 -4.00
N GLU A 11 -12.77 -4.70 -5.13
CA GLU A 11 -12.84 -4.01 -6.41
C GLU A 11 -14.19 -3.30 -6.51
N ARG A 12 -14.19 -1.98 -6.43
CA ARG A 12 -15.35 -1.23 -6.90
C ARG A 12 -15.30 -1.17 -8.42
N SER A 13 -15.89 -2.16 -9.06
CA SER A 13 -16.20 -2.16 -10.49
C SER A 13 -17.40 -1.25 -10.80
N ASN A 14 -17.39 0.02 -10.34
CA ASN A 14 -18.44 0.97 -10.69
C ASN A 14 -17.84 2.31 -11.11
N ALA A 15 -17.43 2.34 -12.38
CA ALA A 15 -17.63 3.41 -13.34
C ALA A 15 -16.89 2.98 -14.61
N ALA A 16 -17.50 3.18 -15.78
CA ALA A 16 -16.91 2.86 -17.07
C ALA A 16 -15.43 3.26 -17.16
N PHE A 17 -14.64 2.49 -17.92
CA PHE A 17 -13.25 2.80 -18.26
C PHE A 17 -13.17 4.24 -18.82
N HIS A 18 -12.83 5.20 -17.98
CA HIS A 18 -12.56 6.58 -18.40
C HIS A 18 -11.04 6.73 -18.43
N ALA A 19 -10.48 6.69 -19.65
CA ALA A 19 -9.15 7.20 -19.98
C ALA A 19 -7.98 6.70 -19.10
N GLY A 20 -7.77 5.38 -19.05
CA GLY A 20 -6.52 4.84 -18.50
C GLY A 20 -6.35 5.01 -16.99
N CYS A 21 -7.44 4.92 -16.21
CA CYS A 21 -7.40 4.97 -14.75
C CYS A 21 -8.15 3.77 -14.14
N LYS A 22 -7.56 3.11 -13.13
CA LYS A 22 -8.19 2.04 -12.35
C LYS A 22 -8.06 2.35 -10.86
N MET A 23 -9.08 1.98 -10.08
CA MET A 23 -9.11 2.18 -8.64
C MET A 23 -9.54 0.90 -7.92
N PHE A 24 -8.86 0.55 -6.84
CA PHE A 24 -9.32 -0.46 -5.91
C PHE A 24 -8.93 -0.08 -4.49
N SER A 25 -9.68 -0.62 -3.52
CA SER A 25 -9.48 -0.30 -2.12
C SER A 25 -9.48 -1.56 -1.26
N TRP A 26 -8.74 -1.49 -0.16
CA TRP A 26 -8.80 -2.43 0.93
C TRP A 26 -9.33 -1.73 2.17
N SER A 27 -10.29 -2.37 2.84
CA SER A 27 -10.76 -1.99 4.18
C SER A 27 -10.32 -3.02 5.20
N CYS A 28 -9.87 -2.55 6.34
CA CYS A 28 -9.63 -3.38 7.49
C CYS A 28 -10.95 -3.59 8.23
N ASN A 29 -11.48 -4.82 8.19
CA ASN A 29 -12.72 -5.21 8.86
C ASN A 29 -12.47 -5.33 10.38
N ASP A 30 -12.24 -4.22 11.07
CA ASP A 30 -12.10 -4.05 12.54
C ASP A 30 -10.67 -3.90 13.10
N ASN A 31 -9.64 -4.33 12.36
CA ASN A 31 -8.24 -4.19 12.80
C ASN A 31 -7.43 -3.26 11.89
N ALA A 32 -7.37 -1.98 12.24
CA ALA A 32 -6.53 -1.01 11.54
C ALA A 32 -5.07 -1.47 11.48
N ILE A 33 -4.41 -1.22 10.35
CA ILE A 33 -2.97 -1.47 10.16
C ILE A 33 -2.21 -0.47 11.03
N LYS A 34 -1.69 -0.93 12.16
CA LYS A 34 -0.81 -0.13 13.04
C LYS A 34 0.64 -0.36 12.67
N ASN A 35 1.50 0.60 13.00
CA ASN A 35 2.95 0.55 12.75
C ASN A 35 3.28 0.23 11.28
N PHE A 36 2.58 0.86 10.35
CA PHE A 36 2.81 0.70 8.92
C PHE A 36 4.27 1.02 8.55
N LEU A 37 4.87 0.20 7.70
CA LEU A 37 6.28 0.34 7.28
C LEU A 37 6.40 0.54 5.77
N SER A 38 5.83 -0.37 4.99
CA SER A 38 6.00 -0.37 3.53
C SER A 38 4.87 -1.08 2.81
N ILE A 39 4.75 -0.79 1.51
CA ILE A 39 3.87 -1.49 0.57
C ILE A 39 4.75 -2.12 -0.50
N GLU A 40 4.50 -3.39 -0.79
CA GLU A 40 5.20 -4.18 -1.80
C GLU A 40 4.18 -4.65 -2.83
N PHE A 41 4.53 -4.64 -4.11
CA PHE A 41 3.67 -5.12 -5.20
C PHE A 41 4.48 -5.36 -6.48
N ASP A 42 3.90 -6.10 -7.42
CA ASP A 42 4.40 -6.25 -8.78
C ASP A 42 3.63 -5.30 -9.70
N ASN A 43 4.34 -4.53 -10.53
CA ASN A 43 3.73 -3.58 -11.44
C ASN A 43 3.45 -4.21 -12.80
N GLU A 44 2.18 -4.34 -13.17
CA GLU A 44 1.75 -4.79 -14.48
C GLU A 44 1.31 -3.59 -15.31
N TYR A 45 2.26 -2.91 -15.96
CA TYR A 45 2.00 -1.79 -16.88
C TYR A 45 1.27 -0.57 -16.28
N THR A 46 1.28 -0.36 -14.96
CA THR A 46 0.84 0.92 -14.39
C THR A 46 1.95 1.95 -14.56
N ALA A 47 1.66 3.10 -15.17
CA ALA A 47 2.67 4.16 -15.34
C ALA A 47 2.78 5.05 -14.11
N PHE A 48 1.65 5.40 -13.47
CA PHE A 48 1.61 6.23 -12.28
C PHE A 48 0.71 5.64 -11.20
N LEU A 49 1.17 5.73 -9.95
CA LEU A 49 0.44 5.29 -8.78
C LEU A 49 0.20 6.46 -7.82
N SER A 50 -1.05 6.62 -7.37
CA SER A 50 -1.36 7.41 -6.17
C SER A 50 -2.00 6.52 -5.13
N ILE A 51 -1.69 6.77 -3.86
CA ILE A 51 -2.23 6.03 -2.72
C ILE A 51 -2.89 7.03 -1.79
N LYS A 52 -4.14 6.76 -1.43
CA LYS A 52 -4.85 7.46 -0.36
C LYS A 52 -5.17 6.52 0.78
N ILE A 53 -5.24 7.05 1.98
CA ILE A 53 -5.60 6.29 3.18
C ILE A 53 -6.62 7.03 4.03
N LYS A 54 -7.30 6.29 4.91
CA LYS A 54 -8.02 6.82 6.06
C LYS A 54 -7.38 6.29 7.35
N GLN A 55 -7.18 7.17 8.33
CA GLN A 55 -6.54 6.80 9.61
C GLN A 55 -7.55 6.43 10.70
N HIS A 56 -8.82 6.80 10.53
CA HIS A 56 -10.00 6.32 11.26
C HIS A 56 -11.15 6.01 10.27
N ALA A 57 -12.16 5.25 10.68
CA ALA A 57 -13.27 4.86 9.79
C ALA A 57 -14.06 6.06 9.25
N GLU A 58 -14.24 7.09 10.08
CA GLU A 58 -14.95 8.33 9.76
C GLU A 58 -14.05 9.44 9.21
N ASP A 59 -12.74 9.20 9.11
CA ASP A 59 -11.79 10.21 8.63
C ASP A 59 -11.97 10.51 7.14
N GLU A 60 -11.46 11.69 6.78
CA GLU A 60 -11.22 12.10 5.40
C GLU A 60 -10.08 11.29 4.76
N TRP A 61 -10.07 11.26 3.42
CA TRP A 61 -9.00 10.62 2.66
C TRP A 61 -7.74 11.48 2.64
N HIS A 62 -6.63 10.96 3.15
CA HIS A 62 -5.31 11.59 3.08
C HIS A 62 -4.47 11.01 1.95
N VAL A 63 -3.74 11.86 1.22
CA VAL A 63 -2.84 11.43 0.14
C VAL A 63 -1.52 10.95 0.74
N LEU A 64 -1.31 9.63 0.76
CA LEU A 64 -0.06 9.02 1.24
C LEU A 64 1.04 9.09 0.18
N LEU A 65 0.67 8.90 -1.08
CA LEU A 65 1.55 8.95 -2.25
C LEU A 65 0.82 9.61 -3.41
N LYS A 66 1.45 10.55 -4.10
CA LYS A 66 0.82 11.29 -5.20
C LYS A 66 1.58 11.08 -6.51
N ARG A 67 0.92 10.49 -7.50
CA ARG A 67 1.41 10.35 -8.89
C ARG A 67 2.86 9.87 -8.98
N TYR A 68 3.21 8.88 -8.16
CA TYR A 68 4.52 8.26 -8.20
C TYR A 68 4.71 7.50 -9.51
N ARG A 69 5.83 7.75 -10.19
CA ARG A 69 6.11 7.17 -11.50
C ARG A 69 6.69 5.76 -11.33
N LEU A 70 6.03 4.77 -11.95
CA LEU A 70 6.44 3.37 -11.94
C LEU A 70 7.14 2.95 -13.24
N MET A 71 6.78 3.57 -14.36
CA MET A 71 7.40 3.34 -15.66
C MET A 71 8.12 4.61 -16.11
N GLU A 72 9.31 4.48 -16.68
CA GLU A 72 10.09 5.64 -17.16
C GLU A 72 9.34 6.43 -18.24
N SER A 73 8.67 5.69 -19.12
CA SER A 73 7.77 6.17 -20.17
C SER A 73 6.48 5.35 -20.15
N SER A 74 5.33 6.02 -20.23
CA SER A 74 4.02 5.36 -20.31
C SER A 74 3.83 4.53 -21.59
N HIS A 75 4.62 4.79 -22.63
CA HIS A 75 4.55 4.07 -23.92
C HIS A 75 5.62 2.98 -24.06
N GLY A 76 6.55 2.88 -23.11
CA GLY A 76 7.59 1.84 -23.11
C GLY A 76 7.22 0.67 -22.21
N GLU A 77 7.98 -0.41 -22.31
CA GLU A 77 7.95 -1.53 -21.36
C GLU A 77 8.83 -1.31 -20.11
N PRO A 78 9.96 -0.58 -20.13
CA PRO A 78 10.81 -0.44 -18.94
C PRO A 78 10.05 0.07 -17.70
N GLY A 79 10.11 -0.74 -16.63
CA GLY A 79 9.37 -0.51 -15.38
C GLY A 79 8.02 -1.25 -15.29
N SER A 80 7.55 -1.89 -16.36
CA SER A 80 6.53 -2.95 -16.24
C SER A 80 7.18 -4.25 -15.75
N ASN A 81 6.36 -5.16 -15.22
CA ASN A 81 6.76 -6.42 -14.58
C ASN A 81 7.81 -6.24 -13.46
N SER A 82 7.91 -5.04 -12.88
CA SER A 82 8.91 -4.74 -11.85
C SER A 82 8.34 -4.99 -10.46
N HIS A 83 9.14 -5.63 -9.62
CA HIS A 83 8.86 -5.73 -8.19
C HIS A 83 9.20 -4.41 -7.48
N ILE A 84 8.23 -3.80 -6.80
CA ILE A 84 8.37 -2.49 -6.17
C ILE A 84 8.12 -2.58 -4.67
N ILE A 85 8.96 -1.88 -3.91
CA ILE A 85 8.80 -1.66 -2.48
C ILE A 85 8.79 -0.16 -2.23
N LEU A 86 7.68 0.35 -1.70
CA LEU A 86 7.53 1.74 -1.26
C LEU A 86 7.62 1.80 0.26
N ASP A 87 8.55 2.59 0.76
CA ASP A 87 8.81 2.83 2.17
C ASP A 87 8.63 4.31 2.54
N GLN A 88 8.96 4.65 3.79
CA GLN A 88 8.86 6.00 4.34
C GLN A 88 9.47 7.08 3.44
N LYS A 89 10.52 6.78 2.67
CA LYS A 89 11.21 7.76 1.82
C LYS A 89 10.35 8.22 0.65
N GLN A 90 9.40 7.40 0.19
CA GLN A 90 8.50 7.75 -0.92
C GLN A 90 7.18 8.35 -0.44
N PHE A 91 6.78 8.12 0.82
CA PHE A 91 5.51 8.59 1.35
C PHE A 91 5.57 10.05 1.82
N MET A 92 4.44 10.76 1.68
CA MET A 92 4.33 12.16 2.12
C MET A 92 4.33 12.30 3.64
N PHE A 93 3.93 11.26 4.37
CA PHE A 93 3.95 11.15 5.82
C PHE A 93 3.89 9.68 6.25
N MET A 94 4.20 9.38 7.52
CA MET A 94 4.07 8.03 8.07
C MET A 94 2.72 7.88 8.81
N PRO A 95 1.81 7.00 8.35
CA PRO A 95 0.52 6.77 8.99
C PRO A 95 0.68 6.10 10.35
N ARG A 96 -0.13 6.50 11.33
CA ARG A 96 -0.17 5.82 12.64
C ARG A 96 -1.03 4.56 12.61
N SER A 97 -2.19 4.69 11.98
CA SER A 97 -3.17 3.63 11.73
C SER A 97 -3.73 3.79 10.32
N ILE A 98 -4.04 2.68 9.65
CA ILE A 98 -4.73 2.69 8.36
C ILE A 98 -5.97 1.80 8.48
N TYR A 99 -7.15 2.39 8.32
CA TYR A 99 -8.43 1.67 8.28
C TYR A 99 -8.83 1.33 6.85
N GLN A 100 -8.53 2.22 5.92
CA GLN A 100 -8.77 2.01 4.50
C GLN A 100 -7.59 2.52 3.71
N ILE A 101 -7.23 1.78 2.66
CA ILE A 101 -6.22 2.18 1.68
C ILE A 101 -6.83 2.06 0.30
N CYS A 102 -6.56 3.05 -0.55
CA CYS A 102 -7.09 3.14 -1.91
C CYS A 102 -5.95 3.44 -2.87
N PHE A 103 -5.85 2.62 -3.92
CA PHE A 103 -4.84 2.70 -4.97
C PHE A 103 -5.50 3.27 -6.21
N PHE A 104 -4.87 4.29 -6.79
CA PHE A 104 -5.25 4.91 -8.03
C PHE A 104 -4.15 4.66 -9.04
N LEU A 105 -4.41 3.74 -9.96
CA LEU A 105 -3.52 3.37 -11.05
C LEU A 105 -3.83 4.23 -12.27
N GLN A 106 -2.81 4.78 -12.91
CA GLN A 106 -2.96 5.55 -14.14
C GLN A 106 -2.00 5.04 -15.21
N GLN A 107 -2.53 4.86 -16.41
CA GLN A 107 -1.83 4.49 -17.62
C GLN A 107 -2.34 5.38 -18.76
N PRO A 108 -1.67 6.51 -19.04
CA PRO A 108 -2.11 7.45 -20.07
C PRO A 108 -1.90 6.94 -21.49
N SER A 109 -1.10 5.88 -21.68
CA SER A 109 -0.91 5.28 -23.00
C SER A 109 -2.18 4.55 -23.46
N PRO A 110 -2.64 4.78 -24.70
CA PRO A 110 -3.80 4.07 -25.26
C PRO A 110 -3.49 2.61 -25.65
N ILE A 111 -2.21 2.23 -25.64
CA ILE A 111 -1.73 0.89 -26.00
C ILE A 111 -1.99 -0.10 -24.86
N TRP A 112 -1.65 0.30 -23.64
CA TRP A 112 -1.73 -0.54 -22.44
C TRP A 112 -3.13 -0.45 -21.83
N LYS A 113 -4.09 -1.13 -22.45
CA LYS A 113 -5.49 -1.14 -21.99
C LYS A 113 -5.69 -1.98 -20.73
N ASP A 114 -4.85 -3.00 -20.56
CA ASP A 114 -4.82 -3.78 -19.35
C ASP A 114 -3.55 -3.47 -18.56
N PHE A 115 -3.76 -2.91 -17.37
CA PHE A 115 -2.72 -2.59 -16.41
C PHE A 115 -3.25 -2.85 -15.00
N SER A 116 -2.39 -3.27 -14.10
CA SER A 116 -2.72 -3.54 -12.70
C SER A 116 -1.48 -3.35 -11.83
N ILE A 117 -1.67 -3.62 -10.54
CA ILE A 117 -0.58 -4.05 -9.67
C ILE A 117 -1.05 -5.34 -9.01
N ASP A 118 -0.14 -6.29 -8.87
CA ASP A 118 -0.42 -7.63 -8.36
C ASP A 118 0.42 -7.92 -7.12
N ASN A 119 0.11 -9.03 -6.44
CA ASN A 119 0.84 -9.52 -5.26
C ASN A 119 1.05 -8.46 -4.16
N VAL A 120 0.06 -7.58 -3.97
CA VAL A 120 0.18 -6.47 -3.03
C VAL A 120 0.28 -6.97 -1.59
N LYS A 121 1.33 -6.54 -0.89
CA LYS A 121 1.57 -6.83 0.52
C LYS A 121 1.77 -5.54 1.29
N ILE A 122 1.14 -5.45 2.45
CA ILE A 122 1.37 -4.36 3.39
C ILE A 122 2.17 -4.90 4.56
N HIS A 123 3.29 -4.26 4.85
CA HIS A 123 4.20 -4.62 5.93
C HIS A 123 4.03 -3.65 7.09
N ASN A 124 3.95 -4.20 8.30
CA ASN A 124 3.95 -3.46 9.54
C ASN A 124 5.06 -3.95 10.48
N GLN A 125 5.38 -3.13 11.49
CA GLN A 125 6.25 -3.57 12.57
C GLN A 125 5.44 -4.42 13.54
N THR A 126 5.71 -5.72 13.56
CA THR A 126 5.24 -6.59 14.65
C THR A 126 5.88 -6.04 15.93
N SER A 127 5.05 -5.62 16.89
CA SER A 127 5.51 -5.42 18.25
C SER A 127 5.86 -6.79 18.81
N LEU A 128 7.12 -7.21 18.66
CA LEU A 128 7.69 -8.20 19.57
C LEU A 128 7.52 -7.64 20.98
N SER A 129 6.82 -8.42 21.79
CA SER A 129 6.47 -8.21 23.18
C SER A 129 7.59 -7.55 23.99
N LYS A 130 7.20 -6.60 24.85
CA LYS A 130 8.04 -6.07 25.93
C LYS A 130 8.23 -7.11 27.06
N ASP A 131 8.43 -8.39 26.74
CA ASP A 131 8.62 -9.46 27.72
C ASP A 131 10.08 -9.94 27.83
N VAL A 132 11.03 -9.00 27.82
CA VAL A 132 12.41 -9.25 28.27
C VAL A 132 12.86 -8.11 29.19
N ARG A 133 12.05 -7.76 30.19
CA ARG A 133 12.47 -6.93 31.35
C ARG A 133 11.72 -7.30 32.63
N GLN A 134 11.62 -8.58 32.99
CA GLN A 134 11.32 -8.96 34.38
C GLN A 134 11.84 -10.37 34.73
N GLN A 135 13.06 -10.72 34.32
CA GLN A 135 13.80 -11.86 34.90
C GLN A 135 15.27 -11.48 35.07
N LYS A 136 15.51 -10.52 35.95
CA LYS A 136 16.81 -10.26 36.57
C LYS A 136 16.51 -9.40 37.77
N ASN A 137 16.12 -10.03 38.87
CA ASN A 137 16.17 -9.45 40.22
C ASN A 137 15.91 -10.45 41.36
N ASP A 138 15.79 -11.76 41.10
CA ASP A 138 15.80 -12.75 42.18
C ASP A 138 16.92 -13.74 41.93
N HIS A 139 18.13 -13.40 42.39
CA HIS A 139 19.17 -14.33 42.88
C HIS A 139 20.23 -13.47 43.59
N ILE A 140 19.81 -12.87 44.71
CA ILE A 140 20.70 -12.65 45.85
C ILE A 140 20.19 -13.65 46.88
N LEU A 141 20.99 -14.68 47.13
CA LEU A 141 21.31 -15.25 48.44
C LEU A 141 22.43 -16.28 48.23
#